data_AF-A0A535U876-F1
#
_entry.id   AF-A0A535U876-F1
#
_cell.length_a   1.000
_cell.length_b   1.000
_cell.length_c   1.000
_cell.angle_alpha   90.00
_cell.angle_beta   90.00
_cell.angle_gamma   90.00
#
_symmetry.space_group_name_H-M   'P 1'
#
loop_
_entity.id
_entity.type
_entity.pdbx_description
1 polymer ?
#
loop_
_entity_poly.entity_id
_entity_poly.type
_entity_poly.pdbx_seq_one_letter_code
_entity_poly.pdbx_strand_id
1 'polypeptide(L)'
;MPDAPTTAAAESIVASRQLIAQSKRLMLTSIERRARLRGGEALRKRAERIRDETANAHRIYRAAVLTWGQTTSLEFRLIAYSSLANLAEALVFQLRDGLGGQSAQDQLDLAIEIESLQILIEQWRLNGRPAVAPAAA
;
A
#
# COMPACT_ATOMS: atom_id res chain seq x y z
N MET A 1 10.24 -24.24 -25.18
CA MET A 1 11.06 -23.01 -25.05
C MET A 1 11.37 -22.82 -23.58
N PRO A 2 12.63 -22.61 -23.16
CA PRO A 2 12.93 -22.30 -21.77
C PRO A 2 12.78 -20.79 -21.55
N ASP A 3 11.79 -20.38 -20.75
CA ASP A 3 11.70 -19.02 -20.17
C ASP A 3 12.75 -18.91 -19.04
N ALA A 4 14.03 -18.78 -19.40
CA ALA A 4 14.82 -17.55 -19.43
C ALA A 4 15.03 -16.93 -18.02
N PRO A 5 16.28 -16.81 -17.53
CA PRO A 5 16.69 -16.56 -16.13
C PRO A 5 16.17 -15.25 -15.48
N THR A 6 15.52 -14.37 -16.24
CA THR A 6 14.94 -13.11 -15.79
C THR A 6 13.74 -13.31 -14.86
N THR A 7 12.93 -14.35 -15.08
CA THR A 7 11.75 -14.64 -14.23
C THR A 7 12.17 -15.10 -12.84
N ALA A 8 13.17 -15.99 -12.75
CA ALA A 8 13.71 -16.46 -11.48
C ALA A 8 14.39 -15.33 -10.67
N ALA A 9 15.12 -14.43 -11.35
CA ALA A 9 15.70 -13.26 -10.72
C ALA A 9 14.63 -12.29 -10.19
N ALA A 10 13.57 -12.03 -10.97
CA ALA A 10 12.44 -11.21 -10.58
C ALA A 10 11.71 -11.77 -9.34
N GLU A 11 11.42 -13.07 -9.33
CA GLU A 11 10.80 -13.76 -8.19
C GLU A 11 11.69 -13.70 -6.94
N SER A 12 13.00 -13.88 -7.09
CA SER A 12 13.96 -13.74 -5.99
C SER A 12 14.00 -12.32 -5.42
N ILE A 13 13.90 -11.29 -6.26
CA ILE A 13 13.81 -9.89 -5.81
C ILE A 13 12.54 -9.69 -4.98
N VAL A 14 11.38 -10.12 -5.48
CA VAL A 14 10.11 -9.97 -4.75
C VAL A 14 10.15 -10.70 -3.42
N ALA A 15 10.58 -11.97 -3.41
CA ALA A 15 10.68 -12.81 -2.21
C ALA A 15 11.65 -12.22 -1.17
N SER A 16 12.83 -11.76 -1.59
CA SER A 16 13.80 -11.15 -0.67
C SER A 16 13.25 -9.86 -0.02
N ARG A 17 12.56 -9.00 -0.79
CA ARG A 17 11.93 -7.79 -0.23
C ARG A 17 10.79 -8.12 0.72
N GLN A 18 10.01 -9.16 0.42
CA GLN A 18 8.96 -9.66 1.29
C GLN A 18 9.52 -10.11 2.65
N LEU A 19 10.60 -10.91 2.64
CA LEU A 19 11.27 -11.38 3.86
C LEU A 19 11.79 -10.22 4.71
N ILE A 20 12.37 -9.19 4.09
CA ILE A 20 12.83 -7.99 4.80
C ILE A 20 11.65 -7.27 5.45
N ALA A 21 10.55 -7.07 4.73
CA ALA A 21 9.35 -6.42 5.28
C ALA A 21 8.74 -7.22 6.45
N GLN A 22 8.68 -8.54 6.34
CA GLN A 22 8.20 -9.43 7.40
C GLN A 22 9.12 -9.38 8.64
N SER A 23 10.44 -9.43 8.44
CA SER A 23 11.42 -9.33 9.52
C SER A 23 11.29 -8.02 10.29
N LYS A 24 11.20 -6.88 9.59
CA LYS A 24 10.99 -5.57 10.21
C LYS A 24 9.68 -5.49 11.01
N ARG A 25 8.59 -6.05 10.47
CA ARG A 25 7.31 -6.14 11.19
C ARG A 25 7.41 -6.94 12.49
N LEU A 26 8.12 -8.07 12.49
CA LEU A 26 8.36 -8.85 13.71
C LEU A 26 9.20 -8.07 14.74
N MET A 27 10.24 -7.36 14.27
CA MET A 27 11.04 -6.49 15.14
C MET A 27 10.19 -5.37 15.76
N LEU A 28 9.33 -4.73 14.98
CA LEU A 28 8.41 -3.69 15.46
C LEU A 28 7.50 -4.23 16.57
N THR A 29 6.79 -5.32 16.31
CA THR A 29 5.90 -5.97 17.29
C THR A 29 6.64 -6.29 18.59
N SER A 30 7.86 -6.81 18.49
CA SER A 30 8.70 -7.13 19.65
C SER A 30 9.09 -5.88 20.46
N ILE A 31 9.42 -4.77 19.78
CA ILE A 31 9.81 -3.52 20.43
C ILE A 31 8.61 -2.82 21.04
N GLU A 32 7.48 -2.75 20.33
CA GLU A 32 6.25 -2.15 20.84
C GLU A 32 5.73 -2.90 22.08
N ARG A 33 5.79 -4.24 22.07
CA ARG A 33 5.47 -5.05 23.25
C ARG A 33 6.38 -4.70 24.43
N ARG A 34 7.70 -4.56 24.21
CA ARG A 34 8.64 -4.17 25.27
C ARG A 34 8.42 -2.75 25.78
N ALA A 35 8.16 -1.80 24.88
CA ALA A 35 7.86 -0.42 25.23
C ALA A 35 6.59 -0.31 26.10
N ARG A 36 5.56 -1.11 25.78
CA ARG A 36 4.33 -1.20 26.58
C ARG A 36 4.57 -1.78 27.97
N LEU A 37 5.41 -2.80 28.09
CA LEU A 37 5.64 -3.51 29.36
C LEU A 37 6.63 -2.80 30.28
N ARG A 38 7.72 -2.23 29.73
CA ARG A 38 8.82 -1.67 30.52
C ARG A 38 8.82 -0.14 30.57
N GLY A 39 8.06 0.51 29.69
CA GLY A 39 8.08 1.96 29.55
C GLY A 39 9.45 2.49 29.07
N GLY A 40 9.62 3.81 29.14
CA GLY A 40 10.90 4.47 28.87
C GLY A 40 10.98 5.14 27.50
N GLU A 41 11.48 6.38 27.51
CA GLU A 41 11.58 7.24 26.33
C GLU A 41 12.49 6.66 25.25
N ALA A 42 13.61 6.03 25.64
CA ALA A 42 14.53 5.38 24.70
C ALA A 42 13.86 4.22 23.92
N LEU A 43 12.96 3.46 24.56
CA LEU A 43 12.21 2.40 23.90
C LEU A 43 11.12 2.96 22.98
N ARG A 44 10.48 4.08 23.34
CA ARG A 44 9.52 4.77 22.47
C ARG A 44 10.19 5.33 21.21
N LYS A 45 11.30 6.06 21.36
CA LYS A 45 12.11 6.56 20.24
C LYS A 45 12.60 5.43 19.32
N ARG A 46 12.98 4.30 19.89
CA ARG A 46 13.35 3.11 19.12
C ARG A 46 12.16 2.50 18.38
N ALA A 47 10.98 2.45 19.01
CA ALA A 47 9.77 1.96 18.36
C ALA A 47 9.36 2.85 17.17
N GLU A 48 9.45 4.16 17.32
CA GLU A 48 9.22 5.14 16.23
C GLU A 48 10.15 4.90 15.05
N ARG A 49 11.47 4.84 15.29
CA ARG A 49 12.44 4.54 14.22
C ARG A 49 12.12 3.22 13.49
N ILE A 50 11.82 2.16 14.24
CA ILE A 50 11.53 0.85 13.65
C ILE A 50 10.18 0.86 12.92
N ARG A 51 9.23 1.72 13.32
CA ARG A 51 7.98 1.94 12.59
C ARG A 51 8.26 2.54 11.22
N ASP A 52 9.10 3.57 11.15
CA ASP A 52 9.50 4.19 9.88
C ASP A 52 10.26 3.21 8.99
N GLU A 53 11.20 2.45 9.56
CA GLU A 53 11.93 1.39 8.82
C GLU A 53 10.99 0.30 8.30
N THR A 54 9.97 -0.09 9.09
CA THR A 54 8.97 -1.09 8.69
C THR A 54 8.08 -0.55 7.56
N ALA A 55 7.62 0.69 7.66
CA ALA A 55 6.85 1.36 6.63
C ALA A 55 7.64 1.46 5.32
N ASN A 56 8.91 1.86 5.39
CA ASN A 56 9.79 1.92 4.23
C ASN A 56 10.04 0.54 3.61
N ALA A 57 10.32 -0.49 4.42
CA ALA A 57 10.50 -1.85 3.93
C ALA A 57 9.25 -2.39 3.22
N HIS A 58 8.06 -2.14 3.79
CA HIS A 58 6.80 -2.51 3.16
C HIS A 58 6.56 -1.77 1.83
N ARG A 59 6.87 -0.46 1.78
CA ARG A 59 6.79 0.34 0.55
C ARG A 59 7.71 -0.19 -0.54
N ILE A 60 8.96 -0.53 -0.21
CA ILE A 60 9.93 -1.10 -1.16
C ILE A 60 9.44 -2.46 -1.69
N TYR A 61 8.90 -3.30 -0.82
CA TYR A 61 8.32 -4.58 -1.23
C TYR A 61 7.11 -4.39 -2.16
N ARG A 62 6.17 -3.48 -1.84
CA ARG A 62 5.05 -3.16 -2.75
C ARG A 62 5.52 -2.69 -4.11
N ALA A 63 6.51 -1.79 -4.15
CA ALA A 63 7.11 -1.33 -5.40
C ALA A 63 7.75 -2.49 -6.17
N ALA A 64 8.42 -3.42 -5.47
CA ALA A 64 9.00 -4.60 -6.09
C ALA A 64 7.93 -5.53 -6.70
N VAL A 65 6.82 -5.77 -6.00
CA VAL A 65 5.69 -6.53 -6.57
C VAL A 65 5.14 -5.85 -7.82
N LEU A 66 4.94 -4.54 -7.82
CA LEU A 66 4.43 -3.82 -8.99
C LEU A 66 5.40 -3.80 -10.18
N THR A 67 6.71 -3.88 -9.91
CA THR A 67 7.74 -3.82 -10.96
C THR A 67 8.09 -5.20 -11.53
N TRP A 68 8.16 -6.22 -10.68
CA TRP A 68 8.69 -7.54 -11.02
C TRP A 68 7.74 -8.70 -10.71
N GLY A 69 6.61 -8.44 -10.06
CA GLY A 69 5.63 -9.47 -9.72
C GLY A 69 4.81 -9.93 -10.93
N GLN A 70 4.27 -11.14 -10.85
CA GLN A 70 3.38 -11.69 -11.87
C GLN A 70 2.02 -11.00 -11.82
N THR A 71 1.58 -10.40 -12.92
CA THR A 71 0.31 -9.63 -12.99
C THR A 71 -0.93 -10.48 -12.71
N THR A 72 -0.86 -11.79 -12.96
CA THR A 72 -1.92 -12.76 -12.67
C THR A 72 -1.99 -13.15 -11.20
N SER A 73 -0.94 -12.89 -10.41
CA SER A 73 -0.89 -13.24 -9.00
C SER A 73 -1.91 -12.43 -8.19
N LEU A 74 -2.47 -13.07 -7.15
CA LEU A 74 -3.36 -12.39 -6.22
C LEU A 74 -2.64 -11.23 -5.52
N GLU A 75 -1.40 -11.45 -5.08
CA GLU A 75 -0.55 -10.47 -4.42
C GLU A 75 -0.37 -9.20 -5.26
N PHE A 76 -0.03 -9.35 -6.55
CA PHE A 76 0.07 -8.23 -7.48
C PHE A 76 -1.25 -7.46 -7.58
N ARG A 77 -2.37 -8.15 -7.81
CA ARG A 77 -3.68 -7.50 -7.97
C ARG A 77 -4.08 -6.71 -6.73
N LEU A 78 -3.89 -7.28 -5.53
CA LEU A 78 -4.20 -6.59 -4.27
C LEU A 78 -3.34 -5.32 -4.10
N ILE A 79 -2.05 -5.40 -4.42
CA ILE A 79 -1.14 -4.25 -4.33
C ILE A 79 -1.45 -3.21 -5.42
N ALA A 80 -1.80 -3.63 -6.63
CA ALA A 80 -2.17 -2.74 -7.73
C ALA A 80 -3.44 -1.95 -7.42
N TYR A 81 -4.54 -2.64 -7.06
CA TYR A 81 -5.81 -1.96 -6.74
C TYR A 81 -5.70 -1.04 -5.53
N SER A 82 -5.01 -1.45 -4.47
CA SER A 82 -4.78 -0.57 -3.32
C SER A 82 -3.91 0.65 -3.67
N SER A 83 -2.96 0.52 -4.61
CA SER A 83 -2.12 1.65 -5.04
C SER A 83 -2.89 2.63 -5.93
N LEU A 84 -3.77 2.13 -6.81
CA LEU A 84 -4.69 2.96 -7.60
C LEU A 84 -5.65 3.75 -6.71
N ALA A 85 -6.26 3.10 -5.71
CA ALA A 85 -7.13 3.77 -4.74
C ALA A 85 -6.40 4.89 -4.00
N ASN A 86 -5.18 4.64 -3.49
CA ASN A 86 -4.38 5.64 -2.80
C ASN A 86 -4.02 6.85 -3.70
N LEU A 87 -3.67 6.60 -4.96
CA LEU A 87 -3.35 7.67 -5.91
C LEU A 87 -4.57 8.52 -6.24
N ALA A 88 -5.72 7.90 -6.46
CA ALA A 88 -6.96 8.64 -6.72
C ALA A 88 -7.42 9.42 -5.49
N GLU A 89 -7.26 8.89 -4.27
CA GLU A 89 -7.55 9.64 -3.03
C GLU A 89 -6.69 10.91 -2.92
N ALA A 90 -5.38 10.80 -3.23
CA ALA A 90 -4.48 11.94 -3.23
C ALA A 90 -4.87 12.97 -4.30
N LEU A 91 -5.27 12.51 -5.50
CA LEU A 91 -5.76 13.37 -6.57
C LEU A 91 -7.05 14.09 -6.16
N VAL A 92 -8.02 13.39 -5.57
CA VAL A 92 -9.26 14.00 -5.06
C VAL A 92 -8.96 15.10 -4.04
N PHE A 93 -7.99 14.89 -3.15
CA PHE A 93 -7.58 15.91 -2.19
C PHE A 93 -7.01 17.16 -2.90
N GLN A 94 -6.14 16.97 -3.89
CA GLN A 94 -5.55 18.08 -4.67
C GLN A 94 -6.60 18.85 -5.49
N LEU A 95 -7.51 18.14 -6.16
CA LEU A 95 -8.58 18.77 -6.94
C LEU A 95 -9.51 19.61 -6.06
N ARG A 96 -9.81 19.13 -4.85
CA ARG A 96 -10.61 19.89 -3.88
C ARG A 96 -9.91 21.16 -3.40
N ASP A 97 -8.61 21.11 -3.17
CA ASP A 97 -7.82 22.28 -2.76
C ASP A 97 -7.79 23.35 -3.86
N GLY A 98 -7.83 22.93 -5.13
CA GLY A 98 -7.84 23.80 -6.31
C GLY A 98 -9.18 24.50 -6.62
N LEU A 99 -10.27 24.23 -5.88
CA LEU A 99 -11.61 24.77 -6.18
C LEU A 99 -11.72 26.30 -5.99
N GLY A 100 -10.81 26.93 -5.25
CA GLY A 100 -10.84 28.36 -4.98
C GLY A 100 -10.63 29.21 -6.23
N GLY A 101 -11.59 30.08 -6.56
CA GLY A 101 -11.46 31.10 -7.61
C GLY A 101 -11.84 30.65 -9.03
N GLN A 102 -12.35 29.43 -9.20
CA GLN A 102 -12.83 28.93 -10.49
C GLN A 102 -14.25 29.41 -10.82
N SER A 103 -14.63 29.40 -12.11
CA SER A 103 -16.00 29.74 -12.52
C SER A 103 -17.01 28.68 -12.06
N ALA A 104 -18.30 29.02 -12.00
CA ALA A 104 -19.34 28.06 -11.58
C ALA A 104 -19.41 26.82 -12.50
N GLN A 105 -19.09 26.98 -13.78
CA GLN A 105 -19.03 25.87 -14.73
C GLN A 105 -17.84 24.94 -14.42
N ASP A 106 -16.65 25.50 -14.22
CA ASP A 106 -15.46 24.72 -13.89
C ASP A 106 -15.61 23.99 -12.55
N GLN A 107 -16.27 24.61 -11.57
CA GLN A 107 -16.60 23.97 -10.29
C GLN A 107 -17.53 22.76 -10.46
N LEU A 108 -18.51 22.85 -11.37
CA LEU A 108 -19.42 21.75 -11.68
C LEU A 108 -18.67 20.60 -12.38
N ASP A 109 -17.88 20.94 -13.40
CA ASP A 109 -17.11 19.94 -14.15
C ASP A 109 -16.11 19.21 -13.23
N LEU A 110 -15.44 19.94 -12.33
CA LEU A 110 -14.54 19.34 -11.34
C LEU A 110 -15.27 18.48 -10.31
N ALA A 111 -16.49 18.85 -9.92
CA ALA A 111 -17.31 18.04 -9.01
C ALA A 111 -17.66 16.68 -9.64
N ILE A 112 -18.00 16.66 -10.94
CA ILE A 112 -18.29 15.43 -11.70
C ILE A 112 -17.05 14.52 -11.78
N GLU A 113 -15.87 15.10 -12.02
CA GLU A 113 -14.60 14.36 -12.04
C GLU A 113 -14.28 13.75 -10.67
N ILE A 114 -14.44 14.52 -9.60
CA ILE A 114 -14.24 14.04 -8.23
C ILE A 114 -15.20 12.89 -7.90
N GLU A 115 -16.47 12.99 -8.27
CA GLU A 115 -17.46 11.93 -8.06
C GLU A 115 -17.07 10.66 -8.82
N SER A 116 -16.64 10.80 -10.08
CA SER A 116 -16.17 9.68 -10.90
C SER A 116 -14.97 8.97 -10.28
N LEU A 117 -14.00 9.73 -9.75
CA LEU A 117 -12.84 9.19 -9.03
C LEU A 117 -13.25 8.47 -7.75
N GLN A 118 -14.23 8.98 -7.00
CA GLN A 118 -14.74 8.33 -5.79
C GLN A 118 -15.39 6.97 -6.08
N ILE A 119 -16.14 6.88 -7.17
CA ILE A 119 -16.72 5.60 -7.62
C ILE A 119 -15.61 4.60 -7.94
N LEU A 120 -14.55 5.02 -8.67
CA LEU A 120 -13.41 4.16 -9.00
C LEU A 120 -12.63 3.71 -7.75
N ILE A 121 -12.42 4.60 -6.78
CA ILE A 121 -11.78 4.28 -5.50
C ILE A 121 -12.54 3.15 -4.80
N GLU A 122 -13.86 3.23 -4.73
CA GLU A 122 -14.67 2.19 -4.08
C GLU A 122 -14.59 0.87 -4.84
N GLN A 123 -14.69 0.89 -6.17
CA GLN A 123 -14.54 -0.31 -6.99
C GLN A 123 -13.17 -0.97 -6.82
N TRP A 124 -12.08 -0.19 -6.83
CA TRP A 124 -10.74 -0.73 -6.60
C TRP A 124 -10.56 -1.26 -5.19
N ARG A 125 -11.15 -0.62 -4.16
CA ARG A 125 -11.13 -1.15 -2.79
C ARG A 125 -11.85 -2.49 -2.68
N LEU A 126 -12.99 -2.65 -3.36
CA LEU A 126 -13.74 -3.92 -3.40
C LEU A 126 -12.92 -5.01 -4.10
N ASN A 127 -12.33 -4.71 -5.27
CA ASN A 127 -11.50 -5.65 -6.02
C ASN A 127 -10.16 -5.97 -5.33
N GLY A 128 -9.69 -5.06 -4.47
CA GLY A 128 -8.49 -5.20 -3.64
C GLY A 128 -8.73 -5.90 -2.30
N ARG A 129 -9.94 -6.40 -2.01
CA ARG A 129 -10.20 -7.23 -0.82
C ARG A 129 -10.01 -8.70 -1.15
N PRO A 130 -9.25 -9.46 -0.35
CA PRO A 130 -9.25 -10.91 -0.48
C PRO A 130 -10.66 -11.42 -0.21
N ALA A 131 -11.12 -12.41 -0.99
CA ALA A 131 -12.33 -13.14 -0.67
C ALA A 131 -12.09 -13.86 0.68
N VAL A 132 -12.61 -13.30 1.76
CA VAL A 132 -12.55 -13.94 3.07
C VAL A 132 -13.46 -15.15 2.98
N ALA A 133 -12.87 -16.35 2.85
CA ALA A 133 -13.63 -17.57 3.08
C ALA A 133 -14.23 -17.49 4.49
N PRO A 134 -15.53 -17.77 4.68
CA PRO A 134 -16.10 -17.80 6.01
C PRO A 134 -15.27 -18.78 6.84
N ALA A 135 -14.74 -18.31 7.97
CA ALA A 135 -14.09 -19.19 8.92
C ALA A 135 -15.09 -20.31 9.27
N ALA A 136 -14.73 -21.56 8.98
CA ALA A 136 -15.54 -22.70 9.33
C ALA A 136 -15.82 -22.63 10.84
N ALA A 137 -17.10 -22.47 11.19
CA ALA A 137 -17.61 -22.51 12.55
C ALA A 137 -17.82 -23.96 13.00
#